data_AF-A0A232EYA1-F1
#
_entry.id   AF-A0A232EYA1-F1
#
_cell.length_a   1.000
_cell.length_b   1.000
_cell.length_c   1.000
_cell.angle_alpha   90.00
_cell.angle_beta   90.00
_cell.angle_gamma   90.00
#
_symmetry.space_group_name_H-M   'P 1'
#
loop_
_entity.id
_entity.type
_entity.pdbx_description
1 polymer ?
#
loop_
_entity_poly.entity_id
_entity_poly.type
_entity_poly.pdbx_seq_one_letter_code
_entity_poly.pdbx_strand_id
1 'polypeptide(L)'
;MKAVAFILVVCLVQGLQADNLYFSVQLNEPKKPSLNDQMKECLTQNDLDAGLYTELWKDHPKLNAPRKKVNCFLACLYKKVGALSADGAIVLPEGFIEERIINWSPELREKCKKQAGDDVCELAGCLDEPNGFLSATV
;
A
#
# COMPACT_ATOMS: atom_id res chain seq x y z
N MET A 1 22.72 -31.55 54.93
CA MET A 1 24.07 -31.93 54.44
C MET A 1 23.90 -32.64 53.10
N LYS A 2 24.60 -32.17 52.06
CA LYS A 2 25.21 -32.91 50.92
C LYS A 2 24.31 -33.88 50.14
N ALA A 3 23.95 -33.54 48.88
CA ALA A 3 24.61 -34.01 47.65
C ALA A 3 24.00 -35.36 47.16
N VAL A 4 23.94 -35.78 45.89
CA VAL A 4 24.21 -35.28 44.54
C VAL A 4 23.55 -36.33 43.60
N ALA A 5 23.21 -35.90 42.38
CA ALA A 5 22.74 -36.63 41.19
C ALA A 5 23.05 -38.13 41.03
N PHE A 6 22.19 -38.86 40.30
CA PHE A 6 22.59 -39.72 39.16
C PHE A 6 21.44 -39.90 38.16
N ILE A 7 21.81 -39.85 36.88
CA ILE A 7 21.02 -39.79 35.65
C ILE A 7 20.81 -41.21 35.10
N LEU A 8 19.80 -41.35 34.23
CA LEU A 8 19.61 -42.37 33.17
C LEU A 8 18.76 -43.58 33.58
N VAL A 9 17.58 -43.73 32.97
CA VAL A 9 17.33 -44.80 32.00
C VAL A 9 16.30 -44.31 30.97
N VAL A 10 16.74 -44.30 29.72
CA VAL A 10 15.93 -44.15 28.51
C VAL A 10 15.03 -45.38 28.37
N CYS A 11 13.71 -45.20 28.39
CA CYS A 11 12.76 -46.18 27.85
C CYS A 11 12.03 -45.52 26.68
N LEU A 12 12.64 -45.65 25.51
CA LEU A 12 11.96 -45.64 24.22
C LEU A 12 10.92 -46.76 24.20
N VAL A 13 9.64 -46.43 24.30
CA VAL A 13 8.59 -47.17 23.57
C VAL A 13 7.57 -46.15 23.06
N GLN A 14 7.46 -46.13 21.74
CA GLN A 14 6.59 -45.29 20.94
C GLN A 14 5.12 -45.68 21.18
N GLY A 15 4.25 -44.69 21.39
CA GLY A 15 2.81 -44.87 21.43
C GLY A 15 2.14 -43.53 21.11
N LEU A 16 1.44 -43.49 19.98
CA LEU A 16 0.78 -42.33 19.39
C LEU A 16 -0.31 -41.71 20.29
N GLN A 17 -0.35 -40.37 20.29
CA GLN A 17 -1.50 -39.42 20.31
C GLN A 17 -0.93 -38.08 20.85
N ALA A 18 -0.61 -37.04 20.05
CA ALA A 18 -1.52 -36.15 19.29
C ALA A 18 -2.73 -35.75 20.19
N ASP A 19 -2.95 -34.52 20.64
CA ASP A 19 -2.51 -33.22 20.13
C ASP A 19 -2.59 -32.10 21.19
N ASN A 20 -1.53 -31.30 21.20
CA ASN A 20 -1.54 -29.83 21.21
C ASN A 20 -2.33 -29.07 22.28
N LEU A 21 -1.59 -28.77 23.35
CA LEU A 21 -1.63 -27.49 24.05
C LEU A 21 -1.13 -26.37 23.11
N TYR A 22 -1.93 -25.98 22.11
CA TYR A 22 -1.65 -24.81 21.26
C TYR A 22 -2.41 -23.61 21.81
N PHE A 23 -1.84 -22.96 22.82
CA PHE A 23 -2.14 -21.56 23.07
C PHE A 23 -1.57 -20.78 21.88
N SER A 24 -2.37 -20.63 20.83
CA SER A 24 -2.07 -19.72 19.73
C SER A 24 -2.10 -18.31 20.27
N VAL A 25 -0.91 -17.80 20.64
CA VAL A 25 -0.63 -16.38 20.53
C VAL A 25 -0.86 -16.04 19.06
N GLN A 26 -2.09 -15.62 18.74
CA GLN A 26 -2.34 -14.84 17.54
C GLN A 26 -1.56 -13.56 17.75
N LEU A 27 -0.32 -13.53 17.26
CA LEU A 27 0.37 -12.29 17.00
C LEU A 27 -0.60 -11.51 16.11
N ASN A 28 -1.26 -10.51 16.69
CA ASN A 28 -2.09 -9.57 15.98
C ASN A 28 -1.19 -8.90 14.95
N GLU A 29 -1.03 -9.49 13.76
CA GLU A 29 -0.34 -8.82 12.68
C GLU A 29 -1.07 -7.50 12.47
N PRO A 30 -0.36 -6.36 12.45
CA PRO A 30 -1.00 -5.07 12.24
C PRO A 30 -1.75 -5.15 10.91
N LYS A 31 -3.08 -5.13 10.99
CA LYS A 31 -3.95 -5.17 9.82
C LYS A 31 -3.53 -4.02 8.91
N LYS A 32 -2.99 -4.33 7.73
CA LYS A 32 -2.63 -3.30 6.75
C LYS A 32 -3.86 -2.40 6.52
N PRO A 33 -3.71 -1.07 6.53
CA PRO A 33 -4.83 -0.16 6.35
C PRO A 33 -5.52 -0.46 5.02
N SER A 34 -6.86 -0.42 5.01
CA SER A 34 -7.59 -0.67 3.77
C SER A 34 -7.29 0.44 2.75
N LEU A 35 -7.43 0.15 1.46
CA LEU A 35 -7.23 1.18 0.42
C LEU A 35 -8.14 2.39 0.66
N ASN A 36 -9.38 2.17 1.12
CA ASN A 36 -10.31 3.25 1.47
C ASN A 36 -9.78 4.14 2.60
N ASP A 37 -9.14 3.56 3.61
CA ASP A 37 -8.54 4.33 4.72
C ASP A 37 -7.37 5.16 4.21
N GLN A 38 -6.54 4.57 3.34
CA GLN A 38 -5.42 5.27 2.70
C GLN A 38 -5.89 6.42 1.81
N MET A 39 -6.98 6.23 1.04
CA MET A 39 -7.59 7.28 0.21
C MET A 39 -8.12 8.44 1.06
N LYS A 40 -8.87 8.15 2.13
CA LYS A 40 -9.38 9.18 3.05
C LYS A 40 -8.25 10.00 3.68
N GLU A 41 -7.18 9.32 4.10
CA GLU A 41 -6.02 9.97 4.67
C GLU A 41 -5.34 10.89 3.64
N CYS A 42 -5.13 10.40 2.42
CA CYS A 42 -4.53 11.20 1.35
C CYS A 42 -5.39 12.38 0.90
N LEU A 43 -6.73 12.25 0.90
CA LEU A 43 -7.63 13.38 0.65
C LEU A 43 -7.44 14.45 1.71
N THR A 44 -7.48 14.05 2.98
CA THR A 44 -7.32 14.96 4.13
C THR A 44 -5.96 15.66 4.11
N GLN A 45 -4.87 14.93 3.84
CA GLN A 45 -3.51 15.49 3.78
C GLN A 45 -3.31 16.53 2.67
N ASN A 46 -4.15 16.50 1.63
CA ASN A 46 -4.06 17.39 0.48
C ASN A 46 -5.18 18.44 0.45
N ASP A 47 -5.82 18.69 1.59
CA ASP A 47 -6.92 19.65 1.75
C ASP A 47 -8.05 19.39 0.75
N LEU A 48 -8.42 18.11 0.58
CA LEU A 48 -9.57 17.63 -0.18
C LEU A 48 -10.58 17.00 0.78
N ASP A 49 -11.86 17.06 0.41
CA ASP A 49 -12.92 16.47 1.22
C ASP A 49 -12.77 14.94 1.28
N ALA A 50 -12.56 14.40 2.49
CA ALA A 50 -12.44 12.97 2.72
C ALA A 50 -13.71 12.20 2.28
N GLY A 51 -14.88 12.86 2.26
CA GLY A 51 -16.14 12.31 1.76
C GLY A 51 -16.11 11.96 0.26
N LEU A 52 -15.17 12.51 -0.51
CA LEU A 52 -15.01 12.19 -1.93
C LEU A 52 -14.55 10.75 -2.17
N TYR A 53 -14.03 10.04 -1.15
CA TYR A 53 -13.49 8.69 -1.34
C TYR A 53 -14.50 7.70 -1.97
N THR A 54 -15.80 7.87 -1.72
CA THR A 54 -16.85 7.04 -2.34
C THR A 54 -17.04 7.35 -3.81
N GLU A 55 -16.81 8.60 -4.20
CA GLU A 55 -16.89 9.07 -5.58
C GLU A 55 -15.68 8.59 -6.39
N LEU A 56 -14.52 8.43 -5.75
CA LEU A 56 -13.27 7.97 -6.39
C LEU A 56 -13.36 6.56 -7.01
N TRP A 57 -14.38 5.77 -6.62
CA TRP A 57 -14.63 4.43 -7.15
C TRP A 57 -15.59 4.40 -8.35
N LYS A 58 -16.15 5.55 -8.73
CA LYS A 58 -16.99 5.69 -9.93
C LYS A 58 -16.10 5.79 -11.17
N ASP A 59 -16.66 5.49 -12.34
CA ASP A 59 -15.93 5.61 -13.61
C ASP A 59 -15.46 7.06 -13.83
N HIS A 60 -14.14 7.28 -13.81
CA HIS A 60 -13.47 8.57 -14.05
C HIS A 60 -14.03 9.74 -13.22
N PRO A 61 -13.89 9.69 -11.88
CA PRO A 61 -14.33 10.75 -10.98
C PRO A 61 -13.66 12.08 -11.35
N LYS A 62 -14.47 13.13 -11.45
CA LYS A 62 -14.00 14.51 -11.62
C LYS A 62 -13.99 15.18 -10.26
N LEU A 63 -12.79 15.53 -9.79
CA LEU A 63 -12.65 16.33 -8.59
C LEU A 63 -12.71 17.81 -8.98
N ASN A 64 -13.61 18.55 -8.33
CA ASN A 64 -13.63 20.01 -8.40
C ASN A 64 -12.55 20.57 -7.47
N ALA A 65 -11.29 20.38 -7.86
CA ALA A 65 -10.13 20.81 -7.10
C ALA A 65 -8.99 21.23 -8.05
N PRO A 66 -8.08 22.12 -7.60
CA PRO A 66 -6.90 22.48 -8.37
C PRO A 66 -6.09 21.23 -8.75
N ARG A 67 -5.63 21.17 -10.01
CA ARG A 67 -4.83 20.05 -10.54
C ARG A 67 -3.69 19.65 -9.61
N LYS A 68 -2.97 20.63 -9.07
CA LYS A 68 -1.86 20.38 -8.12
C LYS A 68 -2.29 19.60 -6.87
N LYS A 69 -3.46 19.87 -6.29
CA LYS A 69 -3.96 19.13 -5.13
C LYS A 69 -4.33 17.69 -5.50
N VAL A 70 -4.95 17.49 -6.65
CA VAL A 70 -5.29 16.16 -7.18
C VAL A 70 -4.03 15.35 -7.46
N ASN A 71 -3.03 15.96 -8.10
CA ASN A 71 -1.72 15.39 -8.34
C ASN A 71 -1.02 14.96 -7.04
N CYS A 72 -1.04 15.80 -6.00
CA CYS A 72 -0.45 15.46 -4.71
C CYS A 72 -1.25 14.40 -3.92
N PHE A 73 -2.57 14.36 -4.09
CA PHE A 73 -3.40 13.25 -3.61
C PHE A 73 -2.95 11.92 -4.24
N LEU A 74 -2.78 11.88 -5.57
CA LEU A 74 -2.31 10.69 -6.30
C LEU A 74 -0.92 10.28 -5.82
N ALA A 75 0.01 11.23 -5.66
CA ALA A 75 1.34 10.95 -5.13
C ALA A 75 1.30 10.34 -3.72
N CYS A 76 0.42 10.85 -2.83
CA CYS A 76 0.22 10.26 -1.51
C CYS A 76 -0.29 8.82 -1.62
N LEU A 77 -1.31 8.58 -2.45
CA LEU A 77 -1.92 7.26 -2.59
C LEU A 77 -0.90 6.25 -3.13
N TYR A 78 -0.20 6.60 -4.22
CA TYR A 78 0.85 5.78 -4.82
C TYR A 78 2.00 5.48 -3.86
N LYS A 79 2.34 6.40 -2.95
CA LYS A 79 3.31 6.12 -1.88
C LYS A 79 2.80 5.10 -0.87
N LYS A 80 1.56 5.23 -0.43
CA LYS A 80 0.98 4.30 0.57
C LYS A 80 0.80 2.88 0.04
N VAL A 81 0.46 2.76 -1.24
CA VAL A 81 0.35 1.46 -1.92
C VAL A 81 1.70 0.91 -2.40
N GLY A 82 2.78 1.68 -2.23
CA GLY A 82 4.14 1.25 -2.56
C GLY A 82 4.52 1.33 -4.04
N ALA A 83 3.75 2.08 -4.85
CA ALA A 83 4.03 2.32 -6.27
C ALA A 83 5.02 3.46 -6.52
N LEU A 84 5.13 4.37 -5.55
CA LEU A 84 6.14 5.44 -5.52
C LEU A 84 6.88 5.41 -4.19
N SER A 85 8.18 5.62 -4.21
CA SER A 85 8.95 5.94 -3.00
C SER A 85 8.78 7.40 -2.59
N ALA A 86 9.33 7.77 -1.42
CA ALA A 86 9.26 9.14 -0.91
C ALA A 86 9.89 10.18 -1.85
N ASP A 87 10.99 9.81 -2.50
CA ASP A 87 11.77 10.59 -3.47
C ASP A 87 11.27 10.46 -4.92
N GLY A 88 10.14 9.78 -5.15
CA GLY A 88 9.53 9.67 -6.48
C GLY A 88 10.12 8.57 -7.39
N ALA A 89 10.92 7.66 -6.85
CA ALA A 89 11.27 6.44 -7.57
C ALA A 89 10.03 5.58 -7.78
N ILE A 90 9.84 5.14 -9.01
CA ILE A 90 8.72 4.29 -9.40
C ILE A 90 9.05 2.84 -9.04
N VAL A 91 8.19 2.23 -8.22
CA VAL A 91 8.29 0.84 -7.77
C VAL A 91 7.06 0.12 -8.28
N LEU A 92 7.23 -1.06 -8.87
CA LEU A 92 6.11 -1.91 -9.26
C LEU A 92 6.13 -3.14 -8.36
N PRO A 93 5.45 -3.10 -7.20
CA PRO A 93 5.44 -4.24 -6.31
C PRO A 93 4.76 -5.43 -7.00
N GLU A 94 5.44 -6.58 -7.02
CA GLU A 94 4.88 -7.82 -7.54
C GLU A 94 3.58 -8.18 -6.79
N GLY A 95 2.52 -8.53 -7.52
CA GLY A 95 1.23 -8.91 -6.93
C GLY A 95 0.29 -7.76 -6.57
N PHE A 96 0.57 -6.54 -7.02
CA PHE A 96 -0.40 -5.44 -6.94
C PHE A 96 -1.44 -5.57 -8.06
N ILE A 97 -2.62 -6.11 -7.74
CA ILE A 97 -3.68 -6.50 -8.71
C ILE A 97 -4.66 -5.35 -9.01
N GLU A 98 -4.43 -4.15 -8.47
CA GLU A 98 -5.23 -2.97 -8.83
C GLU A 98 -4.70 -2.33 -10.12
N GLU A 99 -4.79 -3.08 -11.22
CA GLU A 99 -4.40 -2.65 -12.57
C GLU A 99 -5.09 -1.34 -13.00
N ARG A 100 -6.28 -1.07 -12.44
CA ARG A 100 -7.01 0.20 -12.66
C ARG A 100 -6.28 1.43 -12.11
N ILE A 101 -5.39 1.24 -11.14
CA ILE A 101 -4.68 2.32 -10.45
C ILE A 101 -3.24 2.42 -10.97
N ILE A 102 -2.59 1.29 -11.26
CA ILE A 102 -1.17 1.22 -11.63
C ILE A 102 -1.00 0.35 -12.88
N ASN A 103 -0.93 0.99 -14.04
CA ASN A 103 -0.52 0.37 -15.30
C ASN A 103 0.39 1.32 -16.10
N TRP A 104 1.63 1.49 -15.62
CA TRP A 104 2.56 2.45 -16.24
C TRP A 104 3.57 1.74 -17.12
N SER A 105 3.45 1.94 -18.44
CA SER A 105 4.45 1.44 -19.39
C SER A 105 5.83 2.06 -19.13
N PRO A 106 6.94 1.37 -19.47
CA PRO A 106 8.29 1.94 -19.36
C PRO A 106 8.42 3.32 -20.02
N GLU A 107 7.82 3.51 -21.19
CA GLU A 107 7.85 4.75 -21.96
C GLU A 107 7.11 5.88 -21.23
N LEU A 108 5.94 5.58 -20.64
CA LEU A 108 5.18 6.54 -19.84
C LEU A 108 6.00 6.99 -18.63
N ARG A 109 6.62 6.05 -17.92
CA ARG A 109 7.47 6.34 -16.76
C ARG A 109 8.61 7.27 -17.11
N GLU A 110 9.32 7.01 -18.21
CA GLU A 110 10.43 7.85 -18.65
C GLU A 110 9.95 9.25 -19.05
N LYS A 111 8.86 9.34 -19.83
CA LYS A 111 8.24 10.60 -20.22
C LYS A 111 7.86 11.44 -19.00
N CYS A 112 7.14 10.85 -18.05
CA CYS A 112 6.64 11.56 -16.88
C CYS A 112 7.76 12.00 -15.93
N LYS A 113 8.81 11.19 -15.75
CA LYS A 113 10.00 11.61 -15.00
C LYS A 113 10.67 12.84 -15.61
N LYS A 114 10.84 12.86 -16.95
CA LYS A 114 11.42 14.01 -17.65
C LYS A 114 10.56 15.27 -17.52
N GLN A 115 9.24 15.11 -17.60
CA GLN A 115 8.29 16.23 -17.51
C GLN A 115 8.19 16.80 -16.09
N ALA A 116 8.15 15.94 -15.08
CA ALA A 116 7.94 16.34 -13.69
C ALA A 116 9.22 16.85 -13.01
N GLY A 117 10.40 16.39 -13.45
CA GLY A 117 11.64 16.65 -12.74
C GLY A 117 11.57 16.10 -11.31
N ASP A 118 11.80 16.96 -10.32
CA ASP A 118 11.77 16.60 -8.90
C ASP A 118 10.37 16.75 -8.25
N ASP A 119 9.35 17.21 -9.00
CA ASP A 119 7.99 17.36 -8.48
C ASP A 119 7.25 16.01 -8.49
N VAL A 120 7.24 15.35 -7.32
CA VAL A 120 6.60 14.04 -7.14
C VAL A 120 5.08 14.10 -7.37
N CYS A 121 4.44 15.25 -7.13
CA CYS A 121 3.01 15.40 -7.41
C CYS A 121 2.77 15.41 -8.93
N GLU A 122 3.53 16.22 -9.68
CA GLU A 122 3.43 16.26 -11.14
C GLU A 122 3.78 14.90 -11.77
N LEU A 123 4.74 14.17 -11.20
CA LEU A 123 5.05 12.81 -11.61
C LEU A 123 3.83 11.89 -11.48
N ALA A 124 3.18 11.88 -10.31
CA ALA A 124 2.00 11.06 -10.07
C ALA A 124 0.82 11.43 -10.98
N GLY A 125 0.57 12.73 -11.18
CA GLY A 125 -0.48 13.19 -12.09
C GLY A 125 -0.24 12.78 -13.54
N CYS A 126 0.99 12.86 -14.04
CA CYS A 126 1.34 12.42 -15.38
C CYS A 126 1.20 10.90 -15.55
N LEU A 127 1.56 10.12 -14.53
CA LEU A 127 1.43 8.67 -14.54
C LEU A 127 -0.04 8.21 -14.54
N ASP A 128 -0.94 8.98 -13.93
CA ASP A 128 -2.37 8.65 -13.86
C ASP A 128 -3.16 9.03 -15.12
N GLU A 129 -2.67 10.01 -15.89
CA GLU A 129 -3.38 10.57 -17.05
C GLU A 129 -3.92 9.52 -18.04
N PRO A 130 -3.21 8.42 -18.35
CA PRO A 130 -3.73 7.35 -19.23
C PRO A 130 -4.74 6.42 -18.54
N ASN A 131 -4.64 6.24 -17.23
CA ASN A 131 -5.56 5.39 -16.46
C ASN A 131 -6.89 6.10 -16.23
N GLY A 132 -6.85 7.44 -16.17
CA GLY A 132 -8.02 8.27 -15.88
C GLY A 132 -8.64 7.98 -14.52
N PHE A 133 -7.88 7.41 -13.58
CA PHE A 133 -8.38 7.11 -12.24
C PHE A 133 -8.92 8.38 -11.59
N LEU A 134 -8.30 9.54 -11.86
CA LEU A 134 -8.88 10.85 -11.57
C LEU A 134 -8.67 11.86 -12.69
N SER A 135 -9.67 12.73 -12.89
CA SER A 135 -9.50 13.93 -13.71
C SER A 135 -9.75 15.20 -12.89
N ALA A 136 -8.87 16.19 -13.04
CA ALA A 136 -9.04 17.53 -12.48
C ALA A 136 -9.83 18.40 -13.45
N THR A 137 -10.67 19.31 -12.95
CA THR A 137 -11.59 20.12 -13.77
C THR A 137 -11.26 21.62 -13.79
N VAL A 138 -9.99 22.00 -13.66
CA VAL A 138 -9.57 23.42 -13.69
C VAL A 138 -8.43 23.65 -14.67
#